data_AF-A0A1W9NVE5-F1
#
_entry.id   AF-A0A1W9NVE5-F1
#
_cell.length_a   1.000
_cell.length_b   1.000
_cell.length_c   1.000
_cell.angle_alpha   90.00
_cell.angle_beta   90.00
_cell.angle_gamma   90.00
#
_symmetry.space_group_name_H-M   'P 1'
#
loop_
_entity.id
_entity.type
_entity.pdbx_description
1 polymer ?
#
loop_
_entity_poly.entity_id
_entity_poly.type
_entity_poly.pdbx_seq_one_letter_code
_entity_poly.pdbx_strand_id
1 'polypeptide(L)'
;MFKIAVEKECGCFQKSDFTNNASFDNKDNTLIEAMKMVNHMNEEFCAKHTFRLEEDGQNFDIFVADKQKAHYGCCGGGHCG
;
A
#
# COMPACT_ATOMS: atom_id res chain seq x y z
N MET A 1 22.31 6.42 -0.84
CA MET A 1 21.49 5.32 -1.38
C MET A 1 20.08 5.54 -0.88
N PHE A 2 19.12 5.54 -1.78
CA PHE A 2 17.71 5.71 -1.47
C PHE A 2 17.03 4.35 -1.47
N LYS A 3 16.16 4.09 -0.51
CA LYS A 3 15.49 2.79 -0.38
C LYS A 3 13.98 2.96 -0.44
N ILE A 4 13.31 2.03 -1.09
CA ILE A 4 11.86 1.90 -1.08
C ILE A 4 11.51 0.69 -0.22
N ALA A 5 10.79 0.92 0.87
CA ALA A 5 10.27 -0.12 1.74
C ALA A 5 8.74 -0.07 1.75
N VAL A 6 8.10 -1.23 1.66
CA VAL A 6 6.65 -1.37 1.78
C VAL A 6 6.36 -1.89 3.18
N GLU A 7 5.60 -1.13 3.97
CA GLU A 7 5.33 -1.46 5.38
C GLU A 7 4.55 -2.78 5.52
N LYS A 8 3.58 -2.99 4.64
CA LYS A 8 2.75 -4.19 4.62
C LYS A 8 2.62 -4.76 3.22
N GLU A 9 3.13 -5.97 3.03
CA GLU A 9 2.92 -6.74 1.82
C GLU A 9 1.51 -7.34 1.85
N CYS A 10 0.57 -6.68 1.16
CA CYS A 10 -0.76 -7.25 1.00
C CYS A 10 -0.72 -8.49 0.08
N GLY A 11 -1.75 -9.34 0.13
CA GLY A 11 -1.80 -10.53 -0.72
C GLY A 11 -1.78 -10.26 -2.23
N CYS A 12 -2.07 -9.03 -2.69
CA CYS A 12 -1.88 -8.63 -4.08
C CYS A 12 -0.40 -8.32 -4.39
N PHE A 13 0.31 -7.70 -3.44
CA PHE A 13 1.74 -7.45 -3.57
C PHE A 13 2.53 -8.76 -3.65
N GLN A 14 2.21 -9.73 -2.79
CA GLN A 14 2.85 -11.06 -2.83
C GLN A 14 2.56 -11.86 -4.12
N LYS A 15 1.51 -11.49 -4.86
CA LYS A 15 1.18 -12.08 -6.15
C LYS A 15 1.76 -11.31 -7.34
N SER A 16 2.32 -10.13 -7.08
CA SER A 16 2.95 -9.28 -8.08
C SER A 16 4.44 -9.54 -8.15
N ASP A 17 5.08 -9.08 -9.22
CA ASP A 17 6.53 -9.14 -9.41
C ASP A 17 7.30 -8.01 -8.67
N PHE A 18 6.64 -7.26 -7.78
CA PHE A 18 7.30 -6.20 -7.03
C PHE A 18 8.15 -6.75 -5.88
N THR A 19 9.32 -6.13 -5.68
CA THR A 19 10.26 -6.50 -4.63
C THR A 19 10.28 -5.45 -3.53
N ASN A 20 10.13 -5.87 -2.27
CA ASN A 20 10.28 -4.99 -1.12
C ASN A 20 11.76 -4.67 -0.87
N ASN A 21 12.04 -3.52 -0.22
CA ASN A 21 13.38 -3.03 0.13
C ASN A 21 14.29 -2.77 -1.09
N ALA A 22 13.70 -2.32 -2.20
CA ALA A 22 14.45 -1.94 -3.39
C ALA A 22 15.34 -0.72 -3.09
N SER A 23 16.62 -0.78 -3.48
CA SER A 23 17.59 0.29 -3.23
C SER A 23 18.12 0.87 -4.53
N PHE A 24 18.25 2.19 -4.59
CA PHE A 24 18.65 2.95 -5.78
C PHE A 24 19.67 4.03 -5.42
N ASP A 25 20.44 4.46 -6.41
CA ASP A 25 21.49 5.47 -6.20
C ASP A 25 20.99 6.91 -6.36
N ASN A 26 19.86 7.12 -7.06
CA ASN A 26 19.36 8.43 -7.43
C ASN A 26 17.95 8.70 -6.88
N LYS A 27 17.76 9.85 -6.22
CA LYS A 27 16.50 10.26 -5.59
C LYS A 27 15.34 10.33 -6.59
N ASP A 28 15.53 11.03 -7.71
CA ASP A 28 14.49 11.23 -8.72
C ASP A 28 14.03 9.88 -9.28
N ASN A 29 14.97 8.99 -9.57
CA ASN A 29 14.64 7.64 -10.05
C ASN A 29 13.86 6.85 -8.98
N THR A 30 14.26 6.92 -7.72
CA THR A 30 13.53 6.28 -6.62
C THR A 30 12.13 6.82 -6.48
N LEU A 31 11.96 8.14 -6.51
CA LEU A 31 10.67 8.80 -6.37
C LEU A 31 9.73 8.42 -7.52
N ILE A 32 10.24 8.42 -8.76
CA ILE A 32 9.47 8.03 -9.93
C ILE A 32 9.01 6.57 -9.82
N GLU A 33 9.90 5.65 -9.47
CA GLU A 33 9.55 4.23 -9.31
C GLU A 33 8.60 3.99 -8.15
N ALA A 34 8.79 4.67 -7.01
CA ALA A 34 7.88 4.61 -5.86
C ALA A 34 6.48 5.11 -6.23
N MET A 35 6.37 6.24 -6.93
CA MET A 35 5.09 6.77 -7.40
C MET A 35 4.42 5.85 -8.42
N LYS A 36 5.17 5.27 -9.36
CA LYS A 36 4.63 4.29 -10.32
C LYS A 36 4.09 3.07 -9.59
N MET A 37 4.84 2.53 -8.63
CA MET A 37 4.40 1.43 -7.79
C MET A 37 3.09 1.77 -7.07
N VAL A 38 3.01 2.91 -6.40
CA VAL A 38 1.80 3.32 -5.69
C VAL A 38 0.60 3.49 -6.63
N ASN A 39 0.77 4.12 -7.80
CA ASN A 39 -0.32 4.25 -8.77
C ASN A 39 -0.77 2.88 -9.29
N HIS A 40 0.18 2.06 -9.76
CA HIS A 40 -0.10 0.72 -10.26
C HIS A 40 -0.78 -0.16 -9.21
N MET A 41 -0.33 -0.13 -7.96
CA MET A 41 -0.97 -0.87 -6.86
C MET A 41 -2.40 -0.35 -6.56
N ASN A 42 -2.63 0.96 -6.63
CA ASN A 42 -3.98 1.51 -6.42
C ASN A 42 -4.93 1.19 -7.60
N GLU A 43 -4.41 1.07 -8.82
CA GLU A 43 -5.20 0.81 -10.04
C GLU A 43 -5.43 -0.69 -10.29
N GLU A 44 -4.38 -1.51 -10.19
CA GLU A 44 -4.40 -2.92 -10.61
C GLU A 44 -4.66 -3.89 -9.45
N PHE A 45 -4.36 -3.51 -8.20
CA PHE A 45 -4.64 -4.41 -7.08
C PHE A 45 -6.12 -4.40 -6.73
N CYS A 46 -6.47 -5.02 -5.61
CA CYS A 46 -7.84 -5.23 -5.17
C CYS A 46 -8.70 -3.97 -4.93
N ALA A 47 -8.17 -2.75 -5.14
CA ALA A 47 -8.82 -1.43 -4.93
C ALA A 47 -9.45 -1.21 -3.53
N LYS A 48 -9.26 -2.16 -2.61
CA LYS A 48 -9.71 -2.14 -1.22
C LYS A 48 -8.66 -1.51 -0.32
N HIS A 49 -7.40 -1.75 -0.62
CA HIS A 49 -6.27 -1.10 0.02
C HIS A 49 -5.91 0.15 -0.77
N THR A 50 -5.59 1.23 -0.08
CA THR A 50 -5.03 2.43 -0.66
C THR A 50 -3.56 2.50 -0.28
N PHE A 51 -2.71 2.69 -1.28
CA PHE A 51 -1.27 2.80 -1.11
C PHE A 51 -0.89 4.26 -1.06
N ARG A 52 -0.01 4.64 -0.12
CA ARG A 52 0.50 6.01 0.02
C ARG A 52 2.01 5.97 0.18
N LEU A 53 2.70 6.83 -0.56
CA LEU A 53 4.13 7.06 -0.41
C LEU A 53 4.40 8.12 0.65
N GLU A 54 5.37 7.87 1.52
CA GLU A 54 5.96 8.85 2.43
C GLU A 54 7.47 8.92 2.16
N GLU A 55 8.00 10.14 2.09
CA GLU A 55 9.43 10.38 1.94
C GLU A 55 10.01 10.82 3.29
N ASP A 56 10.95 10.05 3.82
CA ASP A 56 11.77 10.36 4.98
C ASP A 56 13.23 10.53 4.54
N GLY A 57 13.52 11.66 3.90
CA GLY A 57 14.86 12.05 3.45
C GLY A 57 15.45 11.11 2.38
N GLN A 58 16.07 10.01 2.82
CA GLN A 58 16.63 8.97 1.96
C GLN A 58 15.78 7.68 1.92
N ASN A 59 14.79 7.56 2.80
CA ASN A 59 13.88 6.42 2.86
C ASN A 59 12.55 6.79 2.22
N PHE A 60 11.99 5.85 1.47
CA PHE A 60 10.69 5.96 0.84
C PHE A 60 9.83 4.81 1.36
N ASP A 61 8.89 5.14 2.25
CA ASP A 61 8.04 4.15 2.91
C ASP A 61 6.65 4.17 2.27
N ILE A 62 6.24 3.01 1.74
CA ILE A 62 4.92 2.80 1.15
C ILE A 62 4.00 2.20 2.22
N PHE A 63 3.05 3.03 2.66
CA PHE A 63 2.03 2.66 3.62
C PHE A 63 0.81 2.06 2.92
N VAL A 64 0.24 1.03 3.54
CA VAL A 64 -0.98 0.38 3.07
C VAL A 64 -2.11 0.69 4.05
N ALA A 65 -3.03 1.53 3.61
CA ALA A 65 -4.25 1.82 4.34
C ALA A 65 -5.36 0.92 3.82
N ASP A 66 -5.79 -0.04 4.63
CA ASP A 66 -7.09 -0.68 4.41
C ASP A 66 -8.16 0.41 4.46
N LYS A 67 -9.00 0.50 3.42
CA LYS A 67 -10.31 1.12 3.58
C LYS A 67 -11.10 0.16 4.44
N GLN A 68 -10.79 0.13 5.74
CA GLN A 68 -11.60 -0.54 6.74
C GLN A 68 -13.02 -0.04 6.51
N LYS A 69 -13.84 -0.89 5.89
CA LYS A 69 -15.28 -0.73 5.92
C LYS A 69 -15.54 -0.58 7.41
N ALA A 70 -15.95 0.61 7.83
CA ALA A 70 -16.55 0.78 9.12
C ALA A 70 -17.60 -0.32 9.20
N HIS A 71 -17.28 -1.38 9.93
CA HIS A 71 -18.12 -2.54 10.05
C HIS A 71 -19.22 -2.02 10.97
N TYR A 72 -20.26 -1.45 10.35
CA TYR A 72 -21.50 -1.15 11.05
C TYR A 72 -22.02 -2.51 11.47
N GLY A 73 -21.66 -2.89 12.69
CA GLY A 73 -22.22 -4.04 13.37
C GLY A 73 -23.70 -3.79 13.51
N CYS A 74 -24.50 -4.29 12.56
CA CYS A 74 -25.89 -4.60 12.82
C CYS A 74 -25.92 -6.02 13.40
N CYS A 75 -25.36 -6.16 14.61
CA CYS A 75 -25.73 -7.23 15.52
C CYS A 75 -27.02 -6.78 16.21
N GLY A 76 -28.10 -6.65 15.42
CA GLY A 76 -29.44 -6.40 15.90
C GLY A 76 -30.14 -7.73 16.13
N GLY A 77 -29.70 -8.47 17.15
CA GLY A 77 -30.49 -9.59 17.64
C GLY A 77 -31.84 -9.09 18.17
N GLY A 78 -32.89 -9.86 17.91
CA GLY A 78 -34.11 -9.80 18.72
C GLY A 78 -35.41 -9.56 17.95
N HIS A 79 -36.19 -10.64 17.88
CA HIS A 79 -37.66 -10.67 17.95
C HIS A 79 -38.48 -10.30 16.70
N CYS A 80 -39.14 -11.32 16.13
CA CYS A 80 -40.53 -11.34 15.62
C CYS A 80 -40.94 -12.83 15.70
N GLY A 81 -41.91 -13.28 16.50
CA GLY A 81 -43.24 -12.69 16.67
C GLY A 81 -44.15 -13.35 15.65
#